data_AF-A0A1V5B513-F1
#
_entry.id   AF-A0A1V5B513-F1
#
_cell.length_a   1.000
_cell.length_b   1.000
_cell.length_c   1.000
_cell.angle_alpha   90.00
_cell.angle_beta   90.00
_cell.angle_gamma   90.00
#
_symmetry.space_group_name_H-M   'P 1'
#
loop_
_entity.id
_entity.type
_entity.pdbx_description
1 polymer ?
#
loop_
_entity_poly.entity_id
_entity_poly.type
_entity_poly.pdbx_seq_one_letter_code
_entity_poly.pdbx_strand_id
1 'polypeptide(L)'
;MSETEGKSIDDYLTEAERTKLLASLHHFLVWVGVTEPEEMQIDSNDLTRELEKHHQTEKDLPPEVHARQGRIELHRLIWRLINEEEITEEERLQIAELIEVLDKKEKSEENDLKTAKLSQKQAIALHDEAASIIRAILDLKDILKKRERGTLTEYGSDELIKRKVDQVKKWNKFMDEVTSSSPMNE
;
A
#
# COMPACT_ATOMS: atom_id res chain seq x y z
N MET A 1 -10.52 40.79 -7.74
CA MET A 1 -9.54 40.64 -8.82
C MET A 1 -9.08 39.20 -8.73
N SER A 2 -9.50 38.38 -9.68
CA SER A 2 -9.29 36.93 -9.65
C SER A 2 -7.96 36.63 -10.34
N GLU A 3 -6.95 36.29 -9.55
CA GLU A 3 -5.68 35.77 -10.06
C GLU A 3 -5.89 34.32 -10.51
N THR A 4 -6.21 34.15 -11.78
CA THR A 4 -6.04 32.86 -12.45
C THR A 4 -4.56 32.71 -12.77
N GLU A 5 -3.80 32.14 -11.83
CA GLU A 5 -2.45 31.65 -12.11
C GLU A 5 -2.52 30.63 -13.26
N GLY A 6 -1.90 30.97 -14.38
CA GLY A 6 -1.77 30.07 -15.52
C GLY A 6 -0.84 28.92 -15.17
N LYS A 7 -1.40 27.78 -14.76
CA LYS A 7 -0.64 26.53 -14.61
C LYS A 7 -0.10 26.11 -15.98
N SER A 8 1.22 25.96 -16.07
CA SER A 8 1.89 25.51 -17.29
C SER A 8 1.53 24.03 -17.55
N ILE A 9 1.52 23.61 -18.82
CA ILE A 9 1.36 22.18 -19.16
C ILE A 9 2.53 21.35 -18.59
N ASP A 10 3.71 21.96 -18.44
CA ASP A 10 4.91 21.34 -17.87
C ASP A 10 4.81 21.06 -16.36
N ASP A 11 3.76 21.54 -15.67
CA ASP A 11 3.55 21.26 -14.25
C ASP A 11 2.83 19.92 -14.00
N TYR A 12 2.26 19.31 -15.06
CA TYR A 12 1.49 18.07 -14.98
C TYR A 12 2.34 16.84 -15.26
N LEU A 13 2.01 15.76 -14.55
CA LEU A 13 2.66 14.46 -14.71
C LEU A 13 2.49 13.95 -16.15
N THR A 14 3.60 13.71 -16.83
CA THR A 14 3.59 13.12 -18.18
C THR A 14 3.27 11.62 -18.10
N GLU A 15 2.79 11.03 -19.20
CA GLU A 15 2.51 9.58 -19.24
C GLU A 15 3.76 8.72 -19.01
N ALA A 16 4.94 9.17 -19.44
CA ALA A 16 6.19 8.47 -19.19
C ALA A 16 6.56 8.46 -17.70
N GLU A 17 6.41 9.61 -17.02
CA GLU A 17 6.64 9.70 -15.56
C GLU A 17 5.60 8.89 -14.78
N ARG A 18 4.32 8.96 -15.19
CA ARG A 18 3.24 8.16 -14.62
C ARG A 18 3.54 6.66 -14.70
N THR A 19 3.94 6.21 -15.88
CA THR A 19 4.30 4.81 -16.14
C THR A 19 5.47 4.37 -15.27
N LYS A 20 6.46 5.25 -15.09
CA LYS A 20 7.61 4.98 -14.21
C LYS A 20 7.21 4.86 -12.74
N LEU A 21 6.36 5.75 -12.23
CA LEU A 21 5.87 5.72 -10.85
C LEU A 21 5.00 4.48 -10.57
N LEU A 22 4.12 4.10 -11.51
CA LEU A 22 3.34 2.88 -11.37
C LEU A 22 4.24 1.64 -11.37
N ALA A 23 5.20 1.57 -12.30
CA ALA A 23 6.13 0.45 -12.37
C ALA A 23 6.99 0.34 -11.10
N SER A 24 7.36 1.46 -10.46
CA SER A 24 8.13 1.44 -9.23
C SER A 24 7.34 0.89 -8.05
N LEU A 25 6.04 1.19 -7.89
CA LEU A 25 5.21 0.58 -6.84
C LEU A 25 5.25 -0.96 -6.91
N HIS A 26 5.19 -1.52 -8.12
CA HIS A 26 5.20 -2.98 -8.30
C HIS A 26 6.60 -3.62 -8.19
N HIS A 27 7.67 -2.84 -7.98
CA HIS A 27 9.02 -3.35 -7.85
C HIS A 27 9.40 -3.61 -6.39
N PHE A 28 9.69 -4.88 -6.06
CA PHE A 28 9.99 -5.34 -4.70
C PHE A 28 11.04 -4.53 -3.92
N LEU A 29 11.99 -3.87 -4.59
CA LEU A 29 13.07 -3.11 -3.93
C LEU A 29 12.80 -1.61 -3.76
N VAL A 30 11.72 -1.05 -4.32
CA VAL A 30 11.41 0.39 -4.20
C VAL A 30 11.07 0.79 -2.76
N TRP A 31 10.69 -0.18 -1.95
CA TRP A 31 10.21 -0.07 -0.58
C TRP A 31 11.35 -0.12 0.44
N VAL A 32 12.56 -0.42 -0.02
CA VAL A 32 13.76 -0.49 0.83
C VAL A 32 14.14 0.93 1.23
N GLY A 33 13.96 1.23 2.52
CA GLY A 33 14.20 2.57 3.08
C GLY A 33 12.94 3.45 3.16
N VAL A 34 11.79 2.97 2.69
CA VAL A 34 10.50 3.63 2.95
C VAL A 34 10.11 3.37 4.41
N THR A 35 9.85 4.45 5.14
CA THR A 35 9.35 4.39 6.50
C THR A 35 7.86 4.06 6.48
N GLU A 36 7.45 3.19 7.40
CA GLU A 36 6.03 3.04 7.70
C GLU A 36 5.44 4.39 8.15
N PRO A 37 4.22 4.70 7.75
CA PRO A 37 3.59 5.96 8.12
C PRO A 37 3.25 5.93 9.61
N GLU A 38 3.44 7.05 10.31
CA GLU A 38 3.04 7.15 11.72
C GLU A 38 1.54 6.93 11.87
N GLU A 39 0.77 7.60 11.00
CA GLU A 39 -0.68 7.55 10.98
C GLU A 39 -1.19 7.43 9.54
N MET A 40 -2.34 6.79 9.38
CA MET A 40 -3.03 6.64 8.12
C MET A 40 -4.44 7.21 8.21
N GLN A 41 -4.78 8.04 7.22
CA GLN A 41 -6.12 8.61 7.08
C GLN A 41 -6.92 7.83 6.05
N ILE A 42 -8.09 7.38 6.45
CA ILE A 42 -9.07 6.65 5.63
C ILE A 42 -10.41 7.35 5.83
N ASP A 43 -11.26 7.40 4.81
CA ASP A 43 -12.63 7.90 5.01
C ASP A 43 -13.31 7.12 6.14
N SER A 44 -13.89 7.84 7.11
CA SER A 44 -14.45 7.21 8.30
C SER A 44 -15.63 6.29 7.98
N ASN A 45 -16.44 6.62 6.96
CA ASN A 45 -17.54 5.75 6.54
C ASN A 45 -17.00 4.51 5.86
N ASP A 46 -15.99 4.64 4.99
CA ASP A 46 -15.36 3.49 4.35
C ASP A 46 -14.68 2.58 5.37
N LEU A 47 -13.91 3.15 6.30
CA LEU A 47 -13.26 2.39 7.37
C LEU A 47 -14.28 1.65 8.24
N THR A 48 -15.32 2.35 8.69
CA THR A 48 -16.40 1.73 9.51
C THR A 48 -17.10 0.62 8.74
N ARG A 49 -17.49 0.88 7.48
CA ARG A 49 -18.18 -0.11 6.63
C ARG A 49 -17.33 -1.35 6.37
N GLU A 50 -16.02 -1.19 6.21
CA GLU A 50 -15.13 -2.33 5.99
C GLU A 50 -14.95 -3.17 7.26
N LEU A 51 -14.83 -2.54 8.43
CA LEU A 51 -14.77 -3.24 9.72
C LEU A 51 -16.09 -3.93 10.08
N GLU A 52 -17.23 -3.31 9.74
CA GLU A 52 -18.57 -3.87 9.98
C GLU A 52 -18.83 -5.16 9.17
N LYS A 53 -18.22 -5.34 8.00
CA LYS A 53 -18.38 -6.56 7.18
C LYS A 53 -17.98 -7.83 7.93
N HIS A 54 -17.09 -7.68 8.89
CA HIS A 54 -16.56 -8.77 9.68
C HIS A 54 -17.20 -8.85 11.07
N HIS A 55 -18.30 -8.13 11.29
CA HIS A 55 -19.05 -8.07 12.55
C HIS A 55 -18.26 -7.53 13.74
N GLN A 56 -17.18 -6.78 13.50
CA GLN A 56 -16.42 -6.15 14.57
C GLN A 56 -17.18 -4.96 15.13
N THR A 57 -17.22 -4.87 16.46
CA THR A 57 -17.67 -3.67 17.16
C THR A 57 -16.47 -2.82 17.56
N GLU A 58 -16.68 -1.57 17.96
CA GLU A 58 -15.58 -0.70 18.44
C GLU A 58 -14.77 -1.29 19.60
N LYS A 59 -15.36 -2.23 20.35
CA LYS A 59 -14.64 -2.93 21.43
C LYS A 59 -13.69 -3.99 20.93
N ASP A 60 -13.89 -4.43 19.69
CA ASP A 60 -13.12 -5.47 19.01
C ASP A 60 -12.08 -4.85 18.07
N LEU A 61 -11.84 -3.53 18.12
CA LEU A 61 -10.79 -2.90 17.34
C LEU A 61 -9.49 -2.82 18.15
N PRO A 62 -8.33 -3.00 17.50
CA PRO A 62 -7.06 -2.64 18.12
C PRO A 62 -7.10 -1.18 18.60
N PRO A 63 -6.46 -0.85 19.73
CA PRO A 63 -6.49 0.49 20.31
C PRO A 63 -5.90 1.57 19.37
N GLU A 64 -5.15 1.16 18.36
CA GLU A 64 -4.58 2.01 17.33
C GLU A 64 -5.54 2.36 16.18
N VAL A 65 -6.71 1.70 16.09
CA VAL A 65 -7.70 1.90 15.03
C VAL A 65 -8.85 2.75 15.55
N HIS A 66 -8.97 3.96 15.00
CA HIS A 66 -9.98 4.96 15.39
C HIS A 66 -11.02 5.11 14.29
N ALA A 67 -11.91 4.13 14.14
CA ALA A 67 -12.88 4.04 13.04
C ALA A 67 -13.73 5.32 12.84
N ARG A 68 -14.24 5.90 13.94
CA ARG A 68 -15.03 7.16 13.93
C ARG A 68 -14.25 8.38 13.46
N GLN A 69 -12.92 8.33 13.57
CA GLN A 69 -12.03 9.42 13.15
C GLN A 69 -11.46 9.17 11.75
N GLY A 70 -11.64 7.97 11.19
CA GLY A 70 -10.98 7.60 9.94
C GLY A 70 -9.46 7.52 10.09
N ARG A 71 -8.94 7.18 11.27
CA ARG A 71 -7.51 7.27 11.59
C ARG A 71 -6.96 5.94 12.11
N ILE A 72 -5.76 5.59 11.69
CA ILE A 72 -5.05 4.37 12.12
C ILE A 72 -3.60 4.72 12.48
N GLU A 73 -3.17 4.44 13.71
CA GLU A 73 -1.80 4.65 14.19
C GLU A 73 -0.90 3.46 13.77
N LEU A 74 -0.56 3.35 12.48
CA LEU A 74 0.10 2.18 11.89
C LEU A 74 1.46 1.88 12.53
N HIS A 75 2.33 2.88 12.70
CA HIS A 75 3.63 2.69 13.34
C HIS A 75 3.49 2.12 14.76
N ARG A 76 2.57 2.68 15.55
CA ARG A 76 2.33 2.21 16.92
C ARG A 76 1.80 0.78 16.95
N LEU A 77 0.86 0.45 16.06
CA LEU A 77 0.29 -0.89 15.96
C LEU A 77 1.39 -1.91 15.62
N ILE A 78 2.15 -1.64 14.55
CA ILE A 78 3.23 -2.51 14.11
C ILE A 78 4.28 -2.69 15.22
N TRP A 79 4.68 -1.59 15.87
CA TRP A 79 5.62 -1.63 16.98
C TRP A 79 5.10 -2.48 18.14
N ARG A 80 3.83 -2.32 18.55
CA ARG A 80 3.23 -3.13 19.62
C ARG A 80 3.26 -4.61 19.25
N LEU A 81 2.79 -4.95 18.06
CA LEU A 81 2.70 -6.35 17.60
C LEU A 81 4.06 -7.03 17.44
N ILE A 82 5.12 -6.28 17.10
CA ILE A 82 6.49 -6.78 17.06
C ILE A 82 6.99 -7.16 18.46
N ASN A 83 6.67 -6.32 19.46
CA ASN A 83 7.17 -6.47 20.83
C ASN A 83 6.31 -7.36 21.71
N GLU A 84 5.06 -7.62 21.34
CA GLU A 84 4.17 -8.51 22.07
C GLU A 84 4.59 -9.97 21.88
N GLU A 85 4.59 -10.75 22.97
CA GLU A 85 4.99 -12.16 22.94
C GLU A 85 3.92 -13.04 22.26
N GLU A 86 2.64 -12.72 22.48
CA GLU A 86 1.49 -13.44 21.94
C GLU A 86 0.48 -12.49 21.29
N ILE A 87 -0.14 -12.93 20.19
CA ILE A 87 -1.26 -12.25 19.53
C ILE A 87 -2.41 -13.24 19.54
N THR A 88 -3.56 -12.84 20.10
CA THR A 88 -4.73 -13.72 20.19
C THR A 88 -5.31 -14.01 18.81
N GLU A 89 -6.10 -15.08 18.67
CA GLU A 89 -6.73 -15.39 17.37
C GLU A 89 -7.72 -14.30 16.94
N GLU A 90 -8.40 -13.66 17.89
CA GLU A 90 -9.25 -12.50 17.63
C GLU A 90 -8.44 -11.32 17.10
N GLU A 91 -7.30 -11.01 17.72
CA GLU A 91 -6.43 -9.92 17.27
C GLU A 91 -5.76 -10.23 15.92
N ARG A 92 -5.43 -11.50 15.65
CA ARG A 92 -4.98 -11.93 14.31
C ARG A 92 -6.02 -11.66 13.24
N LEU A 93 -7.29 -11.98 13.53
CA LEU A 93 -8.39 -11.73 12.61
C LEU A 93 -8.54 -10.22 12.37
N GLN A 94 -8.51 -9.40 13.43
CA GLN A 94 -8.52 -7.94 13.31
C GLN A 94 -7.39 -7.39 12.43
N ILE A 95 -6.17 -7.90 12.59
CA ILE A 95 -5.03 -7.49 11.76
C ILE A 95 -5.22 -7.94 10.30
N ALA A 96 -5.75 -9.14 10.06
CA ALA A 96 -6.03 -9.64 8.72
C ALA A 96 -7.07 -8.78 8.00
N GLU A 97 -8.11 -8.34 8.69
CA GLU A 97 -9.13 -7.45 8.14
C GLU A 97 -8.59 -6.04 7.90
N LEU A 98 -7.77 -5.52 8.82
CA LEU A 98 -7.07 -4.25 8.63
C LEU A 98 -6.18 -4.28 7.38
N ILE A 99 -5.50 -5.39 7.12
CA ILE A 99 -4.75 -5.60 5.88
C ILE A 99 -5.66 -5.45 4.65
N GLU A 100 -6.90 -5.96 4.68
CA GLU A 100 -7.84 -5.79 3.55
C GLU A 100 -8.24 -4.32 3.35
N VAL A 101 -8.42 -3.56 4.44
CA VAL A 101 -8.70 -2.12 4.39
C VAL A 101 -7.52 -1.38 3.75
N LEU A 102 -6.30 -1.68 4.17
CA LEU A 102 -5.09 -1.08 3.62
C LEU A 102 -4.88 -1.48 2.14
N ASP A 103 -5.08 -2.75 1.79
CA ASP A 103 -5.02 -3.24 0.40
C ASP A 103 -6.07 -2.54 -0.50
N LYS A 104 -7.19 -2.06 0.04
CA LYS A 104 -8.18 -1.27 -0.72
C LYS A 104 -7.75 0.17 -0.91
N LYS A 105 -7.21 0.80 0.15
CA LYS A 105 -6.71 2.17 0.05
C LYS A 105 -5.54 2.25 -0.93
N GLU A 106 -4.59 1.32 -0.85
CA GLU A 106 -3.48 1.26 -1.80
C GLU A 106 -3.95 1.14 -3.25
N LYS A 107 -4.91 0.25 -3.54
CA LYS A 107 -5.49 0.13 -4.89
C LYS A 107 -6.19 1.40 -5.35
N SER A 108 -6.83 2.13 -4.44
CA SER A 108 -7.44 3.42 -4.75
C SER A 108 -6.37 4.44 -5.14
N GLU A 109 -5.28 4.54 -4.37
CA GLU A 109 -4.18 5.45 -4.63
C GLU A 109 -3.43 5.10 -5.92
N GLU A 110 -3.19 3.82 -6.19
CA GLU A 110 -2.62 3.38 -7.46
C GLU A 110 -3.54 3.76 -8.63
N ASN A 111 -4.86 3.61 -8.48
CA ASN A 111 -5.82 3.99 -9.51
C ASN A 111 -5.87 5.51 -9.73
N ASP A 112 -5.77 6.31 -8.67
CA ASP A 112 -5.67 7.76 -8.77
C ASP A 112 -4.36 8.17 -9.44
N LEU A 113 -3.24 7.53 -9.07
CA LEU A 113 -1.94 7.72 -9.73
C LEU A 113 -2.00 7.32 -11.21
N LYS A 114 -2.88 6.39 -11.59
CA LYS A 114 -3.07 5.98 -12.99
C LYS A 114 -3.98 6.91 -13.79
N THR A 115 -5.03 7.46 -13.18
CA THR A 115 -6.14 8.08 -13.91
C THR A 115 -6.31 9.57 -13.65
N ALA A 116 -5.88 10.06 -12.48
CA ALA A 116 -6.08 11.45 -12.11
C ALA A 116 -5.12 12.38 -12.85
N LYS A 117 -5.59 13.62 -13.08
CA LYS A 117 -4.78 14.71 -13.61
C LYS A 117 -3.99 15.33 -12.45
N LEU A 118 -2.75 14.86 -12.28
CA LEU A 118 -1.87 15.22 -11.17
C LEU A 118 -0.73 16.10 -11.65
N SER A 119 -0.30 17.05 -10.81
CA SER A 119 1.03 17.63 -10.92
C SER A 119 2.10 16.61 -10.52
N GLN A 120 3.35 16.81 -10.94
CA GLN A 120 4.47 15.95 -10.52
C GLN A 120 4.55 15.84 -8.98
N LYS A 121 4.40 16.96 -8.27
CA LYS A 121 4.42 16.97 -6.80
C LYS A 121 3.29 16.12 -6.19
N GLN A 122 2.08 16.21 -6.73
CA GLN A 122 0.95 15.41 -6.25
C GLN A 122 1.16 13.92 -6.55
N ALA A 123 1.69 13.59 -7.72
CA ALA A 123 1.97 12.22 -8.11
C ALA A 123 3.05 11.57 -7.24
N ILE A 124 4.11 12.30 -6.91
CA ILE A 124 5.16 11.83 -5.98
C ILE A 124 4.58 11.62 -4.58
N ALA A 125 3.80 12.58 -4.07
CA ALA A 125 3.18 12.43 -2.75
C ALA A 125 2.24 11.21 -2.69
N LEU A 126 1.42 11.00 -3.72
CA LEU A 126 0.51 9.86 -3.81
C LEU A 126 1.28 8.53 -3.97
N HIS A 127 2.37 8.54 -4.74
CA HIS A 127 3.28 7.39 -4.85
C HIS A 127 3.91 7.05 -3.49
N ASP A 128 4.40 8.05 -2.75
CA ASP A 128 5.04 7.85 -1.46
C ASP A 128 4.04 7.39 -0.39
N GLU A 129 2.80 7.87 -0.43
CA GLU A 129 1.71 7.37 0.42
C GLU A 129 1.43 5.89 0.14
N ALA A 130 1.23 5.51 -1.12
CA ALA A 130 1.05 4.12 -1.51
C ALA A 130 2.27 3.26 -1.13
N ALA A 131 3.48 3.83 -1.27
CA ALA A 131 4.75 3.24 -0.85
C ALA A 131 4.83 2.99 0.67
N SER A 132 4.19 3.84 1.46
CA SER A 132 4.12 3.65 2.92
C SER A 132 3.08 2.59 3.30
N ILE A 133 1.97 2.50 2.55
CA ILE A 133 0.87 1.56 2.83
C ILE A 133 1.29 0.12 2.58
N ILE A 134 1.82 -0.23 1.40
CA ILE A 134 2.26 -1.61 1.15
C ILE A 134 3.40 -1.99 2.10
N ARG A 135 4.27 -1.05 2.53
CA ARG A 135 5.29 -1.33 3.55
C ARG A 135 4.65 -1.80 4.85
N ALA A 136 3.64 -1.07 5.34
CA ALA A 136 2.88 -1.44 6.53
C ALA A 136 2.14 -2.78 6.34
N ILE A 137 1.53 -3.01 5.17
CA ILE A 137 0.89 -4.28 4.83
C ILE A 137 1.89 -5.45 4.87
N LEU A 138 3.13 -5.24 4.40
CA LEU A 138 4.17 -6.25 4.46
C LEU A 138 4.59 -6.56 5.90
N ASP A 139 4.75 -5.56 6.76
CA ASP A 139 5.05 -5.76 8.17
C ASP A 139 3.96 -6.55 8.87
N LEU A 140 2.70 -6.15 8.70
CA LEU A 140 1.55 -6.85 9.29
C LEU A 140 1.45 -8.30 8.77
N LYS A 141 1.66 -8.54 7.47
CA LYS A 141 1.69 -9.90 6.89
C LYS A 141 2.85 -10.73 7.45
N ASP A 142 4.02 -10.14 7.66
CA ASP A 142 5.19 -10.83 8.22
C ASP A 142 5.01 -11.14 9.71
N ILE A 143 4.36 -10.26 10.47
CA ILE A 143 3.97 -10.48 11.86
C ILE A 143 3.04 -11.69 11.95
N LEU A 144 1.94 -11.70 11.18
CA LEU A 144 0.99 -12.82 11.16
C LEU A 144 1.69 -14.15 10.78
N LYS A 145 2.53 -14.14 9.74
CA LYS A 145 3.28 -15.32 9.29
C LYS A 145 4.27 -15.86 10.31
N LYS A 146 5.03 -14.99 10.99
CA LYS A 146 5.98 -15.43 12.03
C LYS A 146 5.25 -16.15 13.16
N ARG A 147 4.04 -15.69 13.48
CA ARG A 147 3.20 -16.26 14.54
C ARG A 147 2.45 -17.51 14.06
N GLU A 148 2.20 -17.68 12.76
CA GLU A 148 1.73 -18.96 12.16
C GLU A 148 2.81 -20.05 12.12
N ARG A 149 4.09 -19.66 11.91
CA ARG A 149 5.24 -20.58 11.89
C ARG A 149 5.58 -21.19 13.26
N GLY A 150 5.03 -20.66 14.35
CA GLY A 150 5.03 -21.34 15.65
C GLY A 150 4.20 -22.63 15.65
N THR A 151 3.30 -22.79 14.67
CA THR A 151 2.31 -23.87 14.63
C THR A 151 2.47 -24.83 13.45
N LEU A 152 3.00 -24.45 12.27
CA LEU A 152 3.36 -25.40 11.18
C LEU A 152 4.39 -24.82 10.16
N THR A 153 5.22 -25.71 9.62
CA THR A 153 6.46 -25.44 8.89
C THR A 153 6.32 -25.07 7.39
N GLU A 154 7.31 -24.32 6.90
CA GLU A 154 7.88 -24.29 5.52
C GLU A 154 7.05 -23.96 4.26
N TYR A 155 5.76 -23.64 4.33
CA TYR A 155 4.98 -23.35 3.10
C TYR A 155 4.97 -21.87 2.64
N GLY A 156 5.32 -20.92 3.52
CA GLY A 156 5.21 -19.48 3.26
C GLY A 156 6.32 -18.85 2.42
N SER A 157 7.44 -19.54 2.22
CA SER A 157 8.54 -19.12 1.33
C SER A 157 8.15 -19.24 -0.14
N ASP A 158 7.41 -20.29 -0.50
CA ASP A 158 7.05 -20.59 -1.89
C ASP A 158 6.05 -19.60 -2.47
N GLU A 159 5.11 -19.10 -1.67
CA GLU A 159 4.14 -18.10 -2.13
C GLU A 159 4.81 -16.72 -2.33
N LEU A 160 5.75 -16.36 -1.46
CA LEU A 160 6.57 -15.16 -1.60
C LEU A 160 7.48 -15.26 -2.83
N ILE A 161 8.09 -16.42 -3.06
CA ILE A 161 8.91 -16.71 -4.25
C ILE A 161 8.05 -16.66 -5.52
N LYS A 162 6.85 -17.24 -5.51
CA LYS A 162 5.90 -17.16 -6.63
C LYS A 162 5.53 -15.71 -6.96
N ARG A 163 5.18 -14.90 -5.96
CA ARG A 163 4.90 -13.47 -6.15
C ARG A 163 6.11 -12.72 -6.71
N LYS A 164 7.32 -12.99 -6.21
CA LYS A 164 8.57 -12.43 -6.76
C LYS A 164 8.80 -12.81 -8.22
N VAL A 165 8.59 -14.09 -8.56
CA VAL A 165 8.74 -14.60 -9.94
C VAL A 165 7.71 -13.96 -10.88
N ASP A 166 6.46 -13.81 -10.44
CA ASP A 166 5.42 -13.20 -11.25
C ASP A 166 5.64 -11.69 -11.44
N GLN A 167 6.23 -11.00 -10.45
CA GLN A 167 6.68 -9.61 -10.61
C GLN A 167 7.82 -9.49 -11.62
N VAL A 168 8.82 -10.39 -11.61
CA VAL A 168 9.90 -10.39 -12.61
C VAL A 168 9.35 -10.63 -14.02
N LYS A 169 8.36 -11.54 -14.17
CA LYS A 169 7.71 -11.78 -15.48
C LYS A 169 6.94 -10.55 -15.97
N LYS A 170 6.20 -9.87 -15.09
CA LYS A 170 5.50 -8.62 -15.42
C LYS A 170 6.48 -7.50 -15.79
N TRP A 171 7.62 -7.41 -15.09
CA TRP A 171 8.69 -6.47 -15.40
C TRP A 171 9.31 -6.70 -16.77
N ASN A 172 9.63 -7.96 -17.10
CA ASN A 172 10.17 -8.27 -18.43
C ASN A 172 9.18 -7.91 -19.53
N LYS A 173 7.90 -8.21 -19.34
CA LYS A 173 6.84 -7.81 -20.27
C LYS A 173 6.75 -6.29 -20.43
N PHE A 174 6.86 -5.54 -19.33
CA PHE A 174 6.89 -4.09 -19.35
C PHE A 174 8.11 -3.54 -20.11
N MET A 175 9.31 -4.11 -19.88
CA MET A 175 10.53 -3.73 -20.60
C MET A 175 10.43 -4.02 -22.11
N ASP A 176 9.79 -5.12 -22.49
CA ASP A 176 9.54 -5.47 -23.90
C ASP A 176 8.59 -4.46 -24.57
N GLU A 177 7.55 -4.01 -23.86
CA GLU A 177 6.60 -2.99 -24.34
C GLU A 177 7.25 -1.60 -24.47
N VAL A 178 8.12 -1.21 -23.52
CA VAL A 178 8.84 0.07 -23.55
C VAL A 178 9.91 0.09 -24.64
N THR A 179 10.62 -1.01 -24.85
CA THR A 179 11.64 -1.11 -25.92
C THR A 179 11.01 -1.22 -27.31
N SER A 180 9.84 -1.86 -27.44
CA SER A 180 9.11 -1.98 -28.72
C SER A 180 8.36 -0.72 -29.14
N SER A 181 8.15 0.25 -28.23
CA SER A 181 7.44 1.51 -28.50
C SER A 181 8.37 2.70 -28.73
N SER A 182 9.70 2.50 -28.74
CA SER A 182 10.67 3.54 -29.09
C SER A 182 10.74 3.68 -30.63
N PRO A 183 10.35 4.81 -31.23
CA PRO A 183 10.58 5.03 -32.65
C PRO A 183 12.09 5.20 -32.86
N MET A 184 12.67 4.35 -33.69
CA MET A 184 13.98 4.55 -34.30
C MET A 184 13.97 5.91 -34.98
N ASN A 185 14.64 6.89 -34.37
CA ASN A 185 15.02 8.13 -35.04
C ASN A 185 16.13 7.78 -36.03
N GLU A 186 15.79 7.75 -37.32
CA GLU A 186 16.72 7.91 -38.45
C GLU A 186 16.69 9.36 -38.94
#